data_AF-A0A935KS20-F1
#
_entry.id   AF-A0A935KS20-F1
#
_cell.length_a   1.000
_cell.length_b   1.000
_cell.length_c   1.000
_cell.angle_alpha   90.00
_cell.angle_beta   90.00
_cell.angle_gamma   90.00
#
_symmetry.space_group_name_H-M   'P 1'
#
loop_
_entity.id
_entity.type
_entity.pdbx_description
1 polymer ?
#
loop_
_entity_poly.entity_id
_entity_poly.type
_entity_poly.pdbx_seq_one_letter_code
_entity_poly.pdbx_strand_id
1 'polypeptide(L)'
;MIVGAPFNNAGANQSGRCYIYFGGTAMNNVADVVMNKTIPGLWFGISCSYAGNVNADQYDDVIIGGSMTSGVGDGLAMIYYGGQNMDNVEDVEMYGYNIDDHFGYGVSCAGDVNGDNYSDVIVGAYGNDNSGTDAGAAFIFFGGASMNGASDVVMFGAMSGDFLGVSVSSAGRINNDINDDVIIGACYNDAGGVNSGRAYVFYGGYSMDDKRDLVLTGKTPNGNFGWSVAGPCDLNSDGKSDLIIGGFNNGKAMLYEFRSRRASHSNCQDSAGRIL
;
A
#
# COMPACT_ATOMS: atom_id res chain seq x y z
N MET A 1 -14.21 -0.28 -10.26
CA MET A 1 -13.85 0.90 -9.45
C MET A 1 -14.28 0.65 -8.02
N ILE A 2 -13.43 0.98 -7.05
CA ILE A 2 -13.69 0.77 -5.62
C ILE A 2 -13.60 2.14 -4.95
N VAL A 3 -14.59 2.49 -4.12
CA VAL A 3 -14.68 3.81 -3.48
C VAL A 3 -14.95 3.64 -2.00
N GLY A 4 -14.00 4.07 -1.18
CA GLY A 4 -14.14 4.14 0.27
C GLY A 4 -14.87 5.40 0.72
N ALA A 5 -15.67 5.26 1.78
CA ALA A 5 -16.39 6.36 2.42
C ALA A 5 -16.36 6.16 3.95
N PRO A 6 -15.20 6.41 4.59
CA PRO A 6 -14.94 6.06 5.99
C PRO A 6 -15.85 6.74 7.01
N PHE A 7 -16.50 7.84 6.59
CA PHE A 7 -17.41 8.61 7.43
C PHE A 7 -18.88 8.51 6.99
N ASN A 8 -19.20 7.59 6.07
CA ASN A 8 -20.57 7.41 5.58
C ASN A 8 -21.40 6.54 6.54
N ASN A 9 -22.51 7.10 7.01
CA ASN A 9 -23.27 6.78 8.22
C ASN A 9 -23.86 5.35 8.38
N ALA A 10 -24.08 4.98 9.66
CA ALA A 10 -25.41 4.59 10.19
C ALA A 10 -25.47 4.60 11.76
N GLY A 11 -25.34 5.77 12.41
CA GLY A 11 -25.49 5.95 13.87
C GLY A 11 -24.22 6.47 14.57
N ALA A 12 -24.26 6.64 15.90
CA ALA A 12 -23.24 7.29 16.73
C ALA A 12 -21.80 6.69 16.68
N ASN A 13 -21.59 5.65 15.87
CA ASN A 13 -20.39 4.80 15.92
C ASN A 13 -19.43 4.97 14.72
N GLN A 14 -19.74 5.85 13.75
CA GLN A 14 -18.83 6.28 12.68
C GLN A 14 -18.06 5.14 11.96
N SER A 15 -18.76 4.10 11.49
CA SER A 15 -18.07 2.86 11.08
C SER A 15 -17.67 2.74 9.59
N GLY A 16 -18.06 3.67 8.71
CA GLY A 16 -17.64 3.71 7.30
C GLY A 16 -18.28 2.70 6.34
N ARG A 17 -18.03 2.86 5.03
CA ARG A 17 -18.53 2.00 3.93
C ARG A 17 -17.53 1.93 2.79
N CYS A 18 -17.66 0.89 1.96
CA CYS A 18 -16.99 0.79 0.66
C CYS A 18 -18.00 0.43 -0.44
N TYR A 19 -17.81 0.99 -1.63
CA TYR A 19 -18.68 0.81 -2.79
C TYR A 19 -17.88 0.27 -3.96
N ILE A 20 -18.37 -0.79 -4.60
CA ILE A 20 -17.80 -1.34 -5.82
C ILE A 20 -18.73 -1.03 -6.99
N TYR A 21 -18.12 -0.59 -8.08
CA TYR A 21 -18.77 -0.36 -9.37
C TYR A 21 -18.06 -1.21 -10.41
N PHE A 22 -18.76 -2.19 -10.99
CA PHE A 22 -18.26 -3.03 -12.05
C PHE A 22 -18.14 -2.24 -13.35
N GLY A 23 -17.08 -2.56 -14.10
CA GLY A 23 -16.88 -2.01 -15.43
C GLY A 23 -17.90 -2.58 -16.42
N GLY A 24 -18.25 -1.80 -17.44
CA GLY A 24 -19.12 -2.24 -18.51
C GLY A 24 -18.99 -1.33 -19.74
N THR A 25 -19.73 -1.67 -20.81
CA THR A 25 -19.78 -0.84 -22.03
C THR A 25 -20.36 0.56 -21.76
N ALA A 26 -21.16 0.69 -20.70
CA ALA A 26 -21.59 1.97 -20.14
C ALA A 26 -21.41 1.93 -18.62
N MET A 27 -20.69 2.90 -18.07
CA MET A 27 -20.60 3.11 -16.63
C MET A 27 -21.89 3.79 -16.13
N ASN A 28 -22.34 3.42 -14.95
CA ASN A 28 -23.42 4.10 -14.24
C ASN A 28 -22.98 4.49 -12.81
N ASN A 29 -23.83 5.20 -12.07
CA ASN A 29 -23.55 5.70 -10.72
C ASN A 29 -24.23 4.89 -9.60
N VAL A 30 -24.72 3.69 -9.91
CA VAL A 30 -25.29 2.75 -8.95
C VAL A 30 -24.19 1.77 -8.57
N ALA A 31 -23.92 1.66 -7.27
CA ALA A 31 -22.94 0.68 -6.79
C ALA A 31 -23.51 -0.74 -6.98
N ASP A 32 -22.68 -1.65 -7.46
CA ASP A 32 -23.01 -3.06 -7.66
C ASP A 32 -22.89 -3.84 -6.34
N VAL A 33 -21.85 -3.55 -5.56
CA VAL A 33 -21.65 -4.12 -4.22
C VAL A 33 -21.41 -3.01 -3.21
N VAL A 34 -22.03 -3.13 -2.04
CA VAL A 34 -21.85 -2.21 -0.90
C VAL A 34 -21.42 -3.01 0.31
N MET A 35 -20.24 -2.68 0.82
CA MET A 35 -19.63 -3.31 2.00
C MET A 35 -19.67 -2.34 3.18
N ASN A 36 -19.87 -2.90 4.38
CA ASN A 36 -19.85 -2.16 5.62
C ASN A 36 -19.36 -3.05 6.77
N LYS A 37 -18.59 -2.48 7.69
CA LYS A 37 -18.27 -3.10 8.97
C LYS A 37 -18.68 -2.14 10.07
N THR A 38 -19.41 -2.60 11.07
CA THR A 38 -19.89 -1.72 12.16
C THR A 38 -19.09 -1.96 13.44
N ILE A 39 -18.01 -1.21 13.60
CA ILE A 39 -17.19 -1.16 14.81
C ILE A 39 -17.13 0.32 15.25
N PRO A 40 -17.42 0.65 16.53
CA PRO A 40 -17.28 2.01 17.03
C PRO A 40 -15.84 2.54 16.86
N GLY A 41 -15.71 3.68 16.18
CA GLY A 41 -14.40 4.31 15.93
C GLY A 41 -13.64 3.75 14.73
N LEU A 42 -14.20 2.79 13.97
CA LEU A 42 -13.56 2.25 12.78
C LEU A 42 -13.81 3.12 11.55
N TRP A 43 -12.76 3.58 10.89
CA TRP A 43 -12.84 4.26 9.59
C TRP A 43 -12.82 3.25 8.44
N PHE A 44 -13.84 2.38 8.34
CA PHE A 44 -13.88 1.34 7.30
C PHE A 44 -13.96 1.96 5.89
N GLY A 45 -13.07 1.52 5.00
CA GLY A 45 -12.93 2.14 3.68
C GLY A 45 -12.13 3.44 3.71
N ILE A 46 -11.27 3.64 4.72
CA ILE A 46 -10.29 4.75 4.70
C ILE A 46 -9.30 4.58 3.53
N SER A 47 -9.02 3.34 3.17
CA SER A 47 -8.22 2.97 2.01
C SER A 47 -8.79 1.70 1.40
N CYS A 48 -8.84 1.64 0.07
CA CYS A 48 -9.36 0.51 -0.67
C CYS A 48 -8.53 0.30 -1.95
N SER A 49 -8.32 -0.96 -2.33
CA SER A 49 -7.67 -1.34 -3.58
C SER A 49 -8.25 -2.64 -4.11
N TYR A 50 -8.00 -2.94 -5.38
CA TYR A 50 -8.00 -4.35 -5.79
C TYR A 50 -6.84 -5.05 -5.06
N ALA A 51 -7.00 -6.33 -4.77
CA ALA A 51 -6.00 -7.18 -4.14
C ALA A 51 -5.27 -8.09 -5.15
N GLY A 52 -5.70 -8.07 -6.43
CA GLY A 52 -5.31 -9.08 -7.42
C GLY A 52 -6.04 -10.39 -7.15
N ASN A 53 -5.64 -11.46 -7.82
CA ASN A 53 -6.24 -12.79 -7.66
C ASN A 53 -5.51 -13.54 -6.52
N VAL A 54 -5.90 -13.27 -5.28
CA VAL A 54 -5.22 -13.80 -4.08
C VAL A 54 -5.58 -15.26 -3.80
N ASN A 55 -6.68 -15.77 -4.37
CA ASN A 55 -7.15 -17.14 -4.17
C ASN A 55 -7.01 -18.05 -5.43
N ALA A 56 -6.46 -17.52 -6.52
CA ALA A 56 -6.31 -18.15 -7.83
C ALA A 56 -7.62 -18.60 -8.54
N ASP A 57 -8.75 -17.93 -8.30
CA ASP A 57 -10.04 -18.26 -8.92
C ASP A 57 -10.31 -17.61 -10.29
N GLN A 58 -9.35 -16.80 -10.78
CA GLN A 58 -9.35 -16.02 -12.03
C GLN A 58 -10.09 -14.68 -11.95
N TYR A 59 -10.59 -14.29 -10.79
CA TYR A 59 -11.13 -12.96 -10.54
C TYR A 59 -10.15 -12.16 -9.69
N ASP A 60 -10.11 -10.84 -9.92
CA ASP A 60 -9.42 -9.96 -9.01
C ASP A 60 -10.28 -9.77 -7.75
N ASP A 61 -9.64 -9.86 -6.61
CA ASP A 61 -10.21 -9.70 -5.28
C ASP A 61 -10.06 -8.24 -4.81
N VAL A 62 -10.61 -7.95 -3.63
CA VAL A 62 -10.66 -6.59 -3.08
C VAL A 62 -10.07 -6.57 -1.67
N ILE A 63 -9.23 -5.57 -1.40
CA ILE A 63 -8.74 -5.27 -0.05
C ILE A 63 -9.31 -3.92 0.42
N ILE A 64 -9.84 -3.92 1.65
CA ILE A 64 -10.36 -2.72 2.31
C ILE A 64 -9.70 -2.55 3.67
N GLY A 65 -9.10 -1.39 3.88
CA GLY A 65 -8.53 -0.97 5.13
C GLY A 65 -9.56 -0.29 6.04
N GLY A 66 -9.42 -0.51 7.34
CA GLY A 66 -10.18 0.14 8.39
C GLY A 66 -9.27 0.53 9.54
N SER A 67 -8.80 1.76 9.55
CA SER A 67 -8.03 2.30 10.68
C SER A 67 -8.97 2.71 11.82
N MET A 68 -8.50 2.66 13.06
CA MET A 68 -9.29 3.04 14.23
C MET A 68 -8.99 4.49 14.64
N THR A 69 -10.00 5.17 15.21
CA THR A 69 -9.80 6.40 15.97
C THR A 69 -8.82 6.17 17.11
N SER A 70 -8.00 7.17 17.41
CA SER A 70 -6.96 7.04 18.42
C SER A 70 -7.49 6.62 19.81
N GLY A 71 -6.80 5.68 20.45
CA GLY A 71 -7.09 5.13 21.77
C GLY A 71 -8.16 4.04 21.80
N VAL A 72 -8.65 3.56 20.64
CA VAL A 72 -9.82 2.64 20.59
C VAL A 72 -9.47 1.21 20.18
N GLY A 73 -8.55 0.99 19.25
CA GLY A 73 -8.23 -0.35 18.79
C GLY A 73 -7.13 -0.42 17.75
N ASP A 74 -6.82 -1.65 17.33
CA ASP A 74 -5.59 -1.96 16.60
C ASP A 74 -5.69 -1.73 15.09
N GLY A 75 -6.90 -1.45 14.57
CA GLY A 75 -7.17 -1.36 13.13
C GLY A 75 -7.31 -2.73 12.45
N LEU A 76 -7.75 -2.73 11.19
CA LEU A 76 -7.96 -3.94 10.41
C LEU A 76 -7.78 -3.72 8.90
N ALA A 77 -7.59 -4.81 8.18
CA ALA A 77 -7.75 -4.91 6.74
C ALA A 77 -8.53 -6.18 6.40
N MET A 78 -9.33 -6.15 5.34
CA MET A 78 -10.22 -7.25 4.98
C MET A 78 -10.10 -7.57 3.50
N ILE A 79 -10.07 -8.86 3.17
CA ILE A 79 -10.21 -9.37 1.81
C ILE A 79 -11.66 -9.77 1.56
N TYR A 80 -12.12 -9.43 0.37
CA TYR A 80 -13.35 -9.90 -0.22
C TYR A 80 -13.00 -10.53 -1.57
N TYR A 81 -13.31 -11.82 -1.72
CA TYR A 81 -13.05 -12.52 -2.96
C TYR A 81 -13.96 -12.01 -4.07
N GLY A 82 -13.35 -11.82 -5.23
CA GLY A 82 -14.03 -11.51 -6.46
C GLY A 82 -14.86 -12.71 -6.94
N GLY A 83 -15.52 -12.50 -8.07
CA GLY A 83 -16.29 -13.57 -8.68
C GLY A 83 -17.36 -13.04 -9.61
N GLN A 84 -17.92 -13.95 -10.42
CA GLN A 84 -19.07 -13.64 -11.27
C GLN A 84 -20.25 -13.08 -10.47
N ASN A 85 -20.41 -13.54 -9.22
CA ASN A 85 -21.42 -13.08 -8.28
C ASN A 85 -20.76 -12.67 -6.95
N MET A 86 -19.78 -11.76 -7.01
CA MET A 86 -19.14 -11.20 -5.82
C MET A 86 -20.21 -10.71 -4.83
N ASP A 87 -20.10 -11.13 -3.57
CA ASP A 87 -20.96 -10.68 -2.48
C ASP A 87 -20.24 -9.65 -1.59
N ASN A 88 -20.81 -9.36 -0.41
CA ASN A 88 -20.26 -8.40 0.54
C ASN A 88 -19.87 -9.05 1.88
N VAL A 89 -19.64 -10.36 1.87
CA VAL A 89 -19.18 -11.14 3.03
C VAL A 89 -17.66 -11.15 3.00
N GLU A 90 -17.03 -10.85 4.13
CA GLU A 90 -15.58 -10.94 4.26
C GLU A 90 -15.06 -12.38 4.21
N ASP A 91 -13.93 -12.57 3.53
CA ASP A 91 -13.28 -13.88 3.41
C ASP A 91 -12.06 -14.01 4.31
N VAL A 92 -11.25 -12.95 4.41
CA VAL A 92 -10.05 -12.91 5.27
C VAL A 92 -10.05 -11.62 6.08
N GLU A 93 -9.82 -11.75 7.39
CA GLU A 93 -9.62 -10.63 8.31
C GLU A 93 -8.18 -10.58 8.78
N MET A 94 -7.57 -9.38 8.69
CA MET A 94 -6.25 -9.08 9.22
C MET A 94 -6.39 -7.98 10.27
N TYR A 95 -5.72 -8.14 11.41
CA TYR A 95 -5.78 -7.21 12.53
C TYR A 95 -4.41 -6.61 12.81
N GLY A 96 -4.39 -5.33 13.22
CA GLY A 96 -3.19 -4.75 13.81
C GLY A 96 -2.88 -5.38 15.16
N TYR A 97 -1.69 -5.08 15.69
CA TYR A 97 -1.20 -5.68 16.93
C TYR A 97 -1.38 -4.79 18.15
N ASN A 98 -1.37 -3.47 17.99
CA ASN A 98 -1.49 -2.52 19.09
C ASN A 98 -2.40 -1.35 18.72
N ILE A 99 -2.99 -0.77 19.77
CA ILE A 99 -3.79 0.44 19.69
C ILE A 99 -2.88 1.57 19.16
N ASP A 100 -3.44 2.43 18.31
CA ASP A 100 -2.76 3.58 17.71
C ASP A 100 -1.69 3.25 16.66
N ASP A 101 -1.45 1.97 16.35
CA ASP A 101 -0.58 1.60 15.21
C ASP A 101 -1.18 2.05 13.86
N HIS A 102 -2.48 2.33 13.82
CA HIS A 102 -3.23 2.73 12.64
C HIS A 102 -3.16 1.72 11.49
N PHE A 103 -3.14 0.42 11.81
CA PHE A 103 -3.18 -0.66 10.82
C PHE A 103 -4.40 -0.51 9.89
N GLY A 104 -4.19 -0.77 8.59
CA GLY A 104 -5.23 -0.61 7.57
C GLY A 104 -5.39 0.82 7.05
N TYR A 105 -4.52 1.76 7.43
CA TYR A 105 -4.56 3.12 6.88
C TYR A 105 -4.13 3.18 5.41
N GLY A 106 -3.11 2.40 5.04
CA GLY A 106 -2.72 2.17 3.65
C GLY A 106 -2.94 0.70 3.30
N VAL A 107 -3.62 0.40 2.20
CA VAL A 107 -3.73 -0.95 1.66
C VAL A 107 -3.48 -0.94 0.15
N SER A 108 -2.89 -2.01 -0.38
CA SER A 108 -2.73 -2.19 -1.82
C SER A 108 -2.55 -3.66 -2.18
N CYS A 109 -2.79 -4.00 -3.46
CA CYS A 109 -2.21 -5.20 -4.05
C CYS A 109 -0.68 -5.06 -4.04
N ALA A 110 0.02 -6.09 -3.60
CA ALA A 110 1.47 -6.17 -3.65
C ALA A 110 1.97 -6.80 -4.98
N GLY A 111 1.11 -7.53 -5.68
CA GLY A 111 1.50 -8.41 -6.79
C GLY A 111 1.89 -9.79 -6.26
N ASP A 112 2.51 -10.63 -7.08
CA ASP A 112 3.06 -11.93 -6.64
C ASP A 112 4.49 -11.70 -6.15
N VAL A 113 4.64 -11.36 -4.87
CA VAL A 113 5.94 -10.98 -4.29
C VAL A 113 6.76 -12.19 -3.85
N ASN A 114 6.17 -13.38 -3.79
CA ASN A 114 6.85 -14.62 -3.38
C ASN A 114 7.04 -15.64 -4.54
N GLY A 115 6.49 -15.38 -5.72
CA GLY A 115 6.63 -16.19 -6.93
C GLY A 115 5.76 -17.45 -6.95
N ASP A 116 4.67 -17.50 -6.18
CA ASP A 116 3.80 -18.67 -6.08
C ASP A 116 2.57 -18.63 -7.02
N ASN A 117 2.43 -17.55 -7.80
CA ASN A 117 1.33 -17.23 -8.72
C ASN A 117 0.00 -16.85 -8.05
N TYR A 118 0.00 -16.59 -6.74
CA TYR A 118 -1.11 -15.89 -6.08
C TYR A 118 -0.74 -14.41 -5.96
N SER A 119 -1.74 -13.53 -6.08
CA SER A 119 -1.49 -12.14 -5.70
C SER A 119 -1.38 -12.03 -4.17
N ASP A 120 -0.49 -11.18 -3.72
CA ASP A 120 -0.26 -10.84 -2.33
C ASP A 120 -0.76 -9.42 -2.04
N VAL A 121 -0.88 -9.08 -0.76
CA VAL A 121 -1.33 -7.75 -0.33
C VAL A 121 -0.39 -7.13 0.67
N ILE A 122 -0.39 -5.79 0.68
CA ILE A 122 0.39 -4.98 1.61
C ILE A 122 -0.53 -4.08 2.43
N VAL A 123 -0.28 -4.02 3.74
CA VAL A 123 -1.02 -3.19 4.70
C VAL A 123 -0.06 -2.34 5.51
N GLY A 124 -0.33 -1.04 5.62
CA GLY A 124 0.45 -0.09 6.40
C GLY A 124 -0.13 0.16 7.79
N ALA A 125 0.77 0.42 8.75
CA ALA A 125 0.47 0.84 10.13
C ALA A 125 1.48 1.92 10.54
N TYR A 126 1.18 3.17 10.19
CA TYR A 126 2.15 4.27 10.31
C TYR A 126 2.45 4.70 11.74
N GLY A 127 1.61 4.33 12.70
CA GLY A 127 1.81 4.60 14.13
C GLY A 127 2.58 3.51 14.86
N ASN A 128 3.06 2.46 14.17
CA ASN A 128 3.74 1.36 14.83
C ASN A 128 5.03 1.79 15.55
N ASP A 129 5.17 1.35 16.81
CA ASP A 129 6.20 1.81 17.73
C ASP A 129 7.44 0.90 17.86
N ASN A 130 7.52 -0.20 17.10
CA ASN A 130 8.54 -1.24 17.32
C ASN A 130 9.99 -0.71 17.15
N SER A 131 10.19 0.30 16.30
CA SER A 131 11.50 0.96 16.06
C SER A 131 11.60 2.36 16.70
N GLY A 132 10.66 2.72 17.59
CA GLY A 132 10.51 4.05 18.18
C GLY A 132 9.13 4.64 17.91
N THR A 133 8.73 5.64 18.70
CA THR A 133 7.38 6.23 18.65
C THR A 133 7.01 6.67 17.23
N ASP A 134 5.89 6.18 16.70
CA ASP A 134 5.39 6.42 15.34
C ASP A 134 6.46 6.19 14.24
N ALA A 135 7.35 5.22 14.43
CA ALA A 135 8.30 4.85 13.38
C ALA A 135 7.58 4.23 12.16
N GLY A 136 6.47 3.55 12.42
CA GLY A 136 5.60 2.92 11.44
C GLY A 136 6.08 1.55 10.99
N ALA A 137 5.18 0.81 10.32
CA ALA A 137 5.44 -0.49 9.75
C ALA A 137 4.56 -0.76 8.51
N ALA A 138 4.96 -1.73 7.70
CA ALA A 138 4.11 -2.33 6.68
C ALA A 138 4.20 -3.86 6.75
N PHE A 139 3.12 -4.52 6.39
CA PHE A 139 2.90 -5.96 6.54
C PHE A 139 2.53 -6.53 5.18
N ILE A 140 3.21 -7.59 4.76
CA ILE A 140 2.83 -8.42 3.61
C ILE A 140 2.03 -9.61 4.12
N PHE A 141 0.97 -9.92 3.39
CA PHE A 141 0.19 -11.14 3.56
C PHE A 141 0.17 -11.86 2.22
N PHE A 142 0.68 -13.09 2.22
CA PHE A 142 0.70 -13.89 1.02
C PHE A 142 -0.70 -14.39 0.68
N GLY A 143 -0.99 -14.40 -0.61
CA GLY A 143 -2.13 -15.10 -1.17
C GLY A 143 -1.97 -16.61 -1.02
N GLY A 144 -2.96 -17.34 -1.52
CA GLY A 144 -2.93 -18.79 -1.56
C GLY A 144 -4.32 -19.39 -1.53
N ALA A 145 -4.39 -20.68 -1.87
CA ALA A 145 -5.63 -21.47 -1.77
C ALA A 145 -6.24 -21.49 -0.36
N SER A 146 -5.46 -21.11 0.66
CA SER A 146 -5.92 -20.93 2.04
C SER A 146 -5.24 -19.70 2.65
N MET A 147 -5.35 -18.56 1.96
CA MET A 147 -4.95 -17.27 2.51
C MET A 147 -5.53 -17.10 3.92
N ASN A 148 -4.73 -16.54 4.82
CA ASN A 148 -5.11 -16.33 6.21
C ASN A 148 -4.69 -14.93 6.68
N GLY A 149 -5.11 -14.55 7.88
CA GLY A 149 -4.87 -13.21 8.43
C GLY A 149 -3.52 -13.00 9.13
N ALA A 150 -2.58 -13.95 9.06
CA ALA A 150 -1.25 -13.81 9.65
C ALA A 150 -0.29 -13.15 8.66
N SER A 151 0.46 -12.14 9.10
CA SER A 151 1.46 -11.47 8.26
C SER A 151 2.68 -12.36 8.02
N ASP A 152 3.14 -12.42 6.79
CA ASP A 152 4.30 -13.23 6.39
C ASP A 152 5.62 -12.45 6.46
N VAL A 153 5.60 -11.16 6.07
CA VAL A 153 6.76 -10.26 6.15
C VAL A 153 6.35 -8.97 6.83
N VAL A 154 7.18 -8.48 7.75
CA VAL A 154 6.98 -7.20 8.43
C VAL A 154 8.19 -6.30 8.19
N MET A 155 7.93 -5.12 7.64
CA MET A 155 8.94 -4.11 7.35
C MET A 155 8.77 -2.93 8.30
N PHE A 156 9.73 -2.76 9.22
CA PHE A 156 9.66 -1.71 10.24
C PHE A 156 10.29 -0.39 9.77
N GLY A 157 9.78 0.72 10.33
CA GLY A 157 10.34 2.06 10.20
C GLY A 157 11.77 2.15 10.72
N ALA A 158 12.49 3.19 10.31
CA ALA A 158 13.89 3.35 10.66
C ALA A 158 14.08 4.09 12.00
N MET A 159 13.32 5.16 12.24
CA MET A 159 13.39 5.98 13.44
C MET A 159 12.01 6.49 13.86
N SER A 160 11.91 6.94 15.12
CA SER A 160 10.72 7.60 15.64
C SER A 160 10.27 8.77 14.76
N GLY A 161 8.98 8.85 14.50
CA GLY A 161 8.36 9.91 13.71
C GLY A 161 8.52 9.76 12.20
N ASP A 162 9.06 8.65 11.69
CA ASP A 162 9.24 8.45 10.23
C ASP A 162 7.92 8.14 9.49
N PHE A 163 6.93 7.55 10.19
CA PHE A 163 5.61 7.19 9.67
C PHE A 163 5.69 6.23 8.46
N LEU A 164 6.54 5.21 8.52
CA LEU A 164 6.59 4.17 7.49
C LEU A 164 5.22 3.47 7.38
N GLY A 165 4.71 3.27 6.16
CA GLY A 165 3.43 2.59 5.94
C GLY A 165 2.23 3.54 5.86
N VAL A 166 2.46 4.87 5.87
CA VAL A 166 1.41 5.85 5.57
C VAL A 166 0.86 5.69 4.15
N SER A 167 1.69 5.23 3.23
CA SER A 167 1.31 4.85 1.87
C SER A 167 2.09 3.61 1.44
N VAL A 168 1.42 2.72 0.70
CA VAL A 168 1.93 1.43 0.24
C VAL A 168 1.41 1.16 -1.18
N SER A 169 2.19 0.47 -2.00
CA SER A 169 1.80 0.06 -3.35
C SER A 169 2.69 -1.10 -3.82
N SER A 170 2.20 -1.94 -4.73
CA SER A 170 3.11 -2.70 -5.59
C SER A 170 4.02 -1.73 -6.36
N ALA A 171 5.25 -2.15 -6.58
CA ALA A 171 6.24 -1.53 -7.45
C ALA A 171 6.38 -2.28 -8.79
N GLY A 172 5.69 -3.43 -8.94
CA GLY A 172 5.92 -4.40 -10.01
C GLY A 172 7.36 -4.92 -10.00
N ARG A 173 7.78 -5.54 -11.10
CA ARG A 173 9.12 -6.14 -11.27
C ARG A 173 10.17 -5.07 -11.60
N ILE A 174 10.55 -4.22 -10.64
CA ILE A 174 11.49 -3.12 -10.86
C ILE A 174 12.93 -3.61 -11.05
N ASN A 175 13.26 -4.76 -10.47
CA ASN A 175 14.56 -5.41 -10.62
C ASN A 175 14.63 -6.37 -11.83
N ASN A 176 13.54 -6.48 -12.62
CA ASN A 176 13.37 -7.37 -13.76
C ASN A 176 13.46 -8.89 -13.45
N ASP A 177 13.15 -9.30 -12.22
CA ASP A 177 12.95 -10.72 -11.93
C ASP A 177 11.49 -11.15 -12.21
N ILE A 178 11.09 -12.31 -11.69
CA ILE A 178 9.72 -12.83 -11.89
C ILE A 178 8.74 -12.39 -10.81
N ASN A 179 9.22 -11.84 -9.70
CA ASN A 179 8.43 -11.54 -8.51
C ASN A 179 8.13 -10.03 -8.51
N ASP A 180 6.93 -9.66 -8.11
CA ASP A 180 6.62 -8.26 -7.94
C ASP A 180 7.34 -7.69 -6.70
N ASP A 181 7.75 -6.44 -6.79
CA ASP A 181 8.37 -5.69 -5.70
C ASP A 181 7.34 -4.77 -5.05
N VAL A 182 7.66 -4.19 -3.89
CA VAL A 182 6.78 -3.23 -3.20
C VAL A 182 7.47 -1.93 -2.88
N ILE A 183 6.69 -0.85 -2.80
CA ILE A 183 7.14 0.47 -2.35
C ILE A 183 6.32 0.97 -1.16
N ILE A 184 7.01 1.53 -0.17
CA ILE A 184 6.43 2.03 1.08
C ILE A 184 6.92 3.44 1.37
N GLY A 185 6.00 4.36 1.66
CA GLY A 185 6.30 5.73 2.06
C GLY A 185 6.58 5.88 3.55
N ALA A 186 7.53 6.76 3.88
CA ALA A 186 7.87 7.24 5.23
C ALA A 186 7.98 8.78 5.19
N CYS A 187 6.82 9.43 5.19
CA CYS A 187 6.67 10.80 4.74
C CYS A 187 7.29 11.86 5.66
N TYR A 188 7.69 11.50 6.88
CA TYR A 188 8.28 12.43 7.83
C TYR A 188 9.76 12.16 8.11
N ASN A 189 10.38 11.22 7.39
CA ASN A 189 11.80 10.96 7.56
C ASN A 189 12.69 12.20 7.32
N ASP A 190 13.69 12.36 8.20
CA ASP A 190 14.51 13.58 8.25
C ASP A 190 15.85 13.50 7.51
N ALA A 191 16.16 12.37 6.84
CA ALA A 191 17.50 12.15 6.29
C ALA A 191 17.90 13.13 5.17
N GLY A 192 16.93 13.73 4.48
CA GLY A 192 17.13 14.79 3.48
C GLY A 192 16.87 16.21 4.01
N GLY A 193 16.66 16.37 5.32
CA GLY A 193 16.20 17.57 5.99
C GLY A 193 14.89 17.34 6.75
N VAL A 194 14.52 18.26 7.64
CA VAL A 194 13.31 18.18 8.48
C VAL A 194 12.09 17.85 7.62
N ASN A 195 11.40 16.74 7.91
CA ASN A 195 10.22 16.25 7.20
C ASN A 195 10.40 16.20 5.68
N SER A 196 11.62 15.90 5.21
CA SER A 196 11.90 15.79 3.78
C SER A 196 11.24 14.56 3.16
N GLY A 197 11.14 13.48 3.93
CA GLY A 197 10.46 12.25 3.62
C GLY A 197 11.32 11.24 2.85
N ARG A 198 10.91 9.97 2.90
CA ARG A 198 11.50 8.84 2.18
C ARG A 198 10.44 7.94 1.56
N ALA A 199 10.86 7.19 0.55
CA ALA A 199 10.19 5.97 0.15
C ALA A 199 11.21 4.84 0.06
N TYR A 200 10.79 3.63 0.40
CA TYR A 200 11.60 2.44 0.45
C TYR A 200 11.03 1.40 -0.50
N VAL A 201 11.89 0.78 -1.30
CA VAL A 201 11.52 -0.36 -2.15
C VAL A 201 12.14 -1.62 -1.57
N PHE A 202 11.35 -2.68 -1.54
CA PHE A 202 11.72 -4.01 -1.09
C PHE A 202 11.44 -4.97 -2.23
N TYR A 203 12.44 -5.77 -2.58
CA TYR A 203 12.31 -6.72 -3.67
C TYR A 203 11.56 -7.97 -3.23
N GLY A 204 10.75 -8.47 -4.16
CA GLY A 204 10.14 -9.78 -4.03
C GLY A 204 11.17 -10.90 -4.14
N GLY A 205 10.69 -12.11 -3.92
CA GLY A 205 11.45 -13.34 -4.06
C GLY A 205 10.80 -14.50 -3.31
N TYR A 206 11.12 -15.73 -3.71
CA TYR A 206 10.74 -16.95 -2.97
C TYR A 206 11.07 -16.93 -1.48
N SER A 207 11.98 -16.04 -1.07
CA SER A 207 12.30 -15.77 0.32
C SER A 207 12.38 -14.26 0.52
N MET A 208 11.32 -13.55 0.13
CA MET A 208 11.16 -12.12 0.39
C MET A 208 11.51 -11.84 1.85
N ASP A 209 12.36 -10.83 2.07
CA ASP A 209 12.79 -10.42 3.39
C ASP A 209 12.45 -8.95 3.68
N ASP A 210 12.81 -8.49 4.87
CA ASP A 210 12.54 -7.13 5.33
C ASP A 210 13.69 -6.15 5.03
N LYS A 211 14.64 -6.53 4.14
CA LYS A 211 15.77 -5.66 3.81
C LYS A 211 15.37 -4.66 2.74
N ARG A 212 15.72 -3.40 2.99
CA ARG A 212 15.52 -2.31 2.04
C ARG A 212 16.52 -2.44 0.89
N ASP A 213 16.03 -2.72 -0.31
CA ASP A 213 16.88 -2.81 -1.50
C ASP A 213 17.21 -1.44 -2.09
N LEU A 214 16.25 -0.51 -1.98
CA LEU A 214 16.40 0.82 -2.56
C LEU A 214 15.75 1.88 -1.65
N VAL A 215 16.48 2.96 -1.42
CA VAL A 215 16.09 4.07 -0.56
C VAL A 215 16.02 5.35 -1.36
N LEU A 216 14.83 5.95 -1.44
CA LEU A 216 14.56 7.19 -2.15
C LEU A 216 14.36 8.30 -1.12
N THR A 217 15.22 9.31 -1.15
CA THR A 217 15.21 10.40 -0.15
C THR A 217 14.75 11.71 -0.78
N GLY A 218 13.71 12.30 -0.21
CA GLY A 218 13.27 13.65 -0.53
C GLY A 218 14.38 14.65 -0.22
N LYS A 219 14.51 15.70 -1.04
CA LYS A 219 15.60 16.68 -0.90
C LYS A 219 15.14 18.05 -0.38
N THR A 220 13.85 18.19 -0.12
CA THR A 220 13.21 19.45 0.24
C THR A 220 12.71 19.35 1.68
N PRO A 221 13.15 20.20 2.62
CA PRO A 221 12.57 20.26 3.95
C PRO A 221 11.05 20.53 3.91
N ASN A 222 10.28 19.83 4.74
CA ASN A 222 8.82 19.77 4.70
C ASN A 222 8.29 19.37 3.31
N GLY A 223 9.07 18.59 2.57
CA GLY A 223 8.72 18.01 1.27
C GLY A 223 7.68 16.91 1.40
N ASN A 224 7.69 16.22 2.54
CA ASN A 224 6.85 15.07 2.83
C ASN A 224 6.89 13.98 1.75
N PHE A 225 8.06 13.78 1.15
CA PHE A 225 8.28 12.78 0.12
C PHE A 225 7.90 11.38 0.62
N GLY A 226 7.09 10.65 -0.14
CA GLY A 226 6.53 9.36 0.31
C GLY A 226 5.19 9.50 1.04
N TRP A 227 4.54 10.67 0.99
CA TRP A 227 3.14 10.80 1.45
C TRP A 227 2.19 9.94 0.61
N SER A 228 2.47 9.82 -0.68
CA SER A 228 1.77 8.91 -1.58
C SER A 228 2.76 8.20 -2.48
N VAL A 229 2.59 6.91 -2.67
CA VAL A 229 3.36 6.10 -3.62
C VAL A 229 2.39 5.41 -4.59
N ALA A 230 2.81 5.19 -5.82
CA ALA A 230 2.03 4.45 -6.81
C ALA A 230 2.93 3.71 -7.80
N GLY A 231 2.47 2.53 -8.19
CA GLY A 231 3.04 1.64 -9.19
C GLY A 231 2.22 0.33 -9.27
N PRO A 232 2.59 -0.60 -10.14
CA PRO A 232 3.50 -0.39 -11.27
C PRO A 232 2.84 0.44 -12.39
N CYS A 233 3.65 1.18 -13.14
CA CYS A 233 3.25 1.81 -14.40
C CYS A 233 4.44 1.86 -15.35
N ASP A 234 4.24 1.85 -16.68
CA ASP A 234 5.31 2.12 -17.64
C ASP A 234 5.01 3.45 -18.34
N LEU A 235 5.62 4.54 -17.85
CA LEU A 235 5.31 5.91 -18.30
C LEU A 235 6.06 6.29 -19.57
N ASN A 236 7.13 5.59 -19.90
CA ASN A 236 8.00 5.89 -21.04
C ASN A 236 7.99 4.80 -22.13
N SER A 237 7.22 3.74 -21.94
CA SER A 237 7.09 2.58 -22.84
C SER A 237 8.42 1.83 -23.06
N ASP A 238 9.30 1.77 -22.05
CA ASP A 238 10.55 1.01 -22.12
C ASP A 238 10.41 -0.47 -21.67
N GLY A 239 9.20 -0.86 -21.28
CA GLY A 239 8.85 -2.20 -20.83
C GLY A 239 9.22 -2.49 -19.38
N LYS A 240 9.53 -1.47 -18.58
CA LYS A 240 9.86 -1.60 -17.16
C LYS A 240 8.90 -0.81 -16.29
N SER A 241 8.82 -1.22 -15.03
CA SER A 241 7.98 -0.53 -14.05
C SER A 241 8.65 0.75 -13.57
N ASP A 242 7.98 1.87 -13.77
CA ASP A 242 8.21 3.17 -13.16
C ASP A 242 7.45 3.31 -11.84
N LEU A 243 7.92 4.26 -11.03
CA LEU A 243 7.33 4.62 -9.75
C LEU A 243 6.90 6.09 -9.71
N ILE A 244 5.85 6.37 -8.97
CA ILE A 244 5.40 7.74 -8.70
C ILE A 244 5.42 7.95 -7.19
N ILE A 245 6.10 9.00 -6.73
CA ILE A 245 6.25 9.27 -5.30
C ILE A 245 5.94 10.74 -5.02
N GLY A 246 4.74 10.95 -4.51
CA GLY A 246 4.25 12.24 -4.08
C GLY A 246 4.87 12.66 -2.75
N GLY A 247 5.14 13.96 -2.66
CA GLY A 247 5.20 14.67 -1.41
C GLY A 247 4.28 15.89 -1.52
N PHE A 248 4.15 16.65 -0.45
CA PHE A 248 3.48 17.94 -0.49
C PHE A 248 4.35 18.99 0.18
N ASN A 249 4.76 19.98 -0.60
CA ASN A 249 5.27 21.24 -0.11
C ASN A 249 4.67 22.33 -1.00
N ASN A 250 3.76 23.13 -0.45
CA ASN A 250 2.97 24.11 -1.22
C ASN A 250 2.19 23.50 -2.41
N GLY A 251 1.71 22.25 -2.29
CA GLY A 251 0.77 21.65 -3.25
C GLY A 251 1.36 21.02 -4.51
N LYS A 252 2.66 20.66 -4.52
CA LYS A 252 3.30 19.99 -5.67
C LYS A 252 3.60 18.52 -5.38
N ALA A 253 3.03 17.63 -6.19
CA ALA A 253 3.49 16.24 -6.28
C ALA A 253 4.79 16.16 -7.09
N MET A 254 5.70 15.26 -6.73
CA MET A 254 6.95 15.01 -7.47
C MET A 254 6.85 13.63 -8.16
N LEU A 255 7.50 13.46 -9.31
CA LEU A 255 7.54 12.22 -10.09
C LEU A 255 8.98 11.70 -10.12
N TYR A 256 9.19 10.40 -9.93
CA TYR A 256 10.51 9.78 -9.91
C TYR A 256 10.58 8.61 -10.88
N GLU A 257 11.03 8.87 -12.10
CA GLU A 257 11.27 7.84 -13.13
C GLU A 257 12.43 6.92 -12.73
N PHE A 258 12.23 5.60 -12.86
CA PHE A 258 13.29 4.61 -12.64
C PHE A 258 13.85 4.13 -13.97
N ARG A 259 15.01 4.67 -14.34
CA ARG A 259 15.74 4.20 -15.51
C ARG A 259 16.57 2.99 -15.14
N SER A 260 16.19 1.82 -15.65
CA SER A 260 17.14 0.71 -15.67
C SER A 260 18.36 1.08 -16.53
N ARG A 261 19.55 0.63 -16.13
CA ARG A 261 20.79 0.91 -16.88
C ARG A 261 20.74 0.31 -18.29
N ARG A 262 21.14 1.09 -19.30
CA ARG A 262 21.72 0.51 -20.52
C ARG A 262 23.01 -0.24 -20.12
N ALA A 263 23.17 -1.46 -20.62
CA ALA A 263 24.30 -2.36 -20.35
C ALA A 263 25.67 -1.88 -20.90
N SER A 264 25.92 -0.58 -21.01
CA SER A 264 27.21 -0.04 -21.44
C SER A 264 27.62 1.15 -20.59
N HIS A 265 28.30 0.85 -19.48
CA HIS A 265 29.42 1.56 -18.86
C HIS A 265 29.36 1.46 -17.33
N SER A 266 30.40 0.83 -16.78
CA SER A 266 30.72 0.74 -15.37
C SER A 266 30.97 2.13 -14.77
N ASN A 267 30.42 2.36 -13.57
CA ASN A 267 30.75 3.44 -12.61
C ASN A 267 30.04 4.81 -12.72
N CYS A 268 28.71 4.85 -12.85
CA CYS A 268 27.95 6.03 -12.39
C CYS A 268 26.65 5.62 -11.69
N GLN A 269 26.49 6.05 -10.44
CA GLN A 269 25.21 6.07 -9.74
C GLN A 269 24.52 7.38 -10.11
N ASP A 270 23.60 7.37 -11.07
CA ASP A 270 22.75 8.54 -11.35
C ASP A 270 21.28 8.12 -11.46
N SER A 271 20.61 8.12 -10.31
CA SER A 271 19.15 8.24 -10.23
C SER A 271 18.80 9.73 -10.42
N ALA A 272 18.60 10.13 -11.68
CA ALA A 272 18.21 11.51 -11.99
C ALA A 272 16.71 11.69 -11.82
N GLY A 273 16.26 11.96 -10.59
CA GLY A 273 14.89 12.45 -10.34
C GLY A 273 14.70 13.79 -11.05
N ARG A 274 13.69 13.90 -11.92
CA ARG A 274 13.35 15.14 -12.62
C ARG A 274 12.09 15.73 -11.99
N ILE A 275 12.19 16.98 -11.54
CA ILE A 275 11.04 17.78 -11.13
C ILE A 275 10.29 18.19 -12.40
N LEU A 276 8.98 17.87 -12.49
CA LEU A 276 8.08 18.44 -13.48
C LEU A 276 7.54 19.79 -12.98
#